data_AF-A0A2P2JG05-F1
#
_entry.id   AF-A0A2P2JG05-F1
#
_cell.length_a   1.000
_cell.length_b   1.000
_cell.length_c   1.000
_cell.angle_alpha   90.00
_cell.angle_beta   90.00
_cell.angle_gamma   90.00
#
_symmetry.space_group_name_H-M   'P 1'
#
loop_
_entity.id
_entity.type
_entity.pdbx_description
1 polymer ?
#
loop_
_entity_poly.entity_id
_entity_poly.type
_entity_poly.pdbx_seq_one_letter_code
_entity_poly.pdbx_strand_id
1 'polypeptide(L)' 'MGKVHGSLARAGKVRGQTPKVDKQDKKKKPRGRAYKRMQYNRRFVTAVVGFGKKRGPNSSEK' A
#
# COMPACT_ATOMS: atom_id res chain seq x y z
N MET A 1 10.81 18.44 37.67
CA MET A 1 10.73 17.03 37.23
C MET A 1 9.30 16.56 37.37
N GLY A 2 8.49 16.72 36.30
CA GLY A 2 7.06 16.40 36.35
C GLY A 2 6.80 14.90 36.30
N LYS A 3 5.79 14.44 37.04
CA LYS A 3 5.32 13.05 37.02
C LYS A 3 4.85 12.68 35.60
N VAL A 4 5.62 11.83 34.91
CA VAL A 4 5.27 11.34 33.58
C VAL A 4 4.20 10.26 33.73
N HIS A 5 3.00 10.50 33.21
CA HIS A 5 1.93 9.50 33.20
C HIS A 5 2.06 8.60 31.98
N GLY A 6 2.43 7.34 32.22
CA GLY A 6 2.54 6.29 31.21
C GLY A 6 3.55 5.23 31.65
N SER A 7 3.08 4.06 32.06
CA SER A 7 3.95 2.93 32.39
C SER A 7 4.47 2.24 31.12
N LEU A 8 5.74 1.84 31.11
CA LEU A 8 6.37 1.07 30.02
C LEU A 8 5.68 -0.30 29.77
N ALA A 9 4.89 -0.79 30.73
CA ALA A 9 4.21 -2.09 30.70
C ALA A 9 3.30 -2.35 29.49
N ARG A 10 2.89 -1.31 28.73
CA ARG A 10 2.03 -1.45 27.54
C ARG A 10 2.78 -1.37 26.21
N ALA A 11 4.10 -1.22 26.24
CA ALA A 11 4.92 -1.15 25.04
C ALA A 11 4.78 -2.44 24.21
N GLY A 12 4.55 -2.31 22.91
CA GLY A 12 4.47 -3.45 21.99
C GLY A 12 3.18 -4.28 22.04
N LYS A 13 2.23 -4.00 22.96
CA LYS A 13 0.97 -4.78 23.11
C LYS A 13 0.27 -5.04 21.77
N VAL A 14 0.06 -3.99 20.98
CA VAL A 14 -0.70 -4.10 19.72
C VAL A 14 0.05 -4.94 18.68
N ARG A 15 1.36 -4.75 18.54
CA ARG A 15 2.18 -5.49 17.56
C ARG A 15 2.32 -6.97 17.92
N GLY A 16 2.34 -7.29 19.22
CA GLY A 16 2.36 -8.68 19.70
C GLY A 16 1.00 -9.38 19.60
N GLN A 17 -0.10 -8.61 19.72
CA GLN A 17 -1.46 -9.14 19.61
C GLN A 17 -1.85 -9.46 18.15
N THR A 18 -1.39 -8.66 17.18
CA THR A 18 -1.72 -8.90 15.78
C THR A 18 -1.08 -10.18 15.25
N PRO A 19 -1.81 -11.07 14.54
CA PRO A 19 -1.23 -12.26 13.96
C PRO A 19 -0.12 -11.90 12.98
N LYS A 20 0.99 -12.63 13.05
CA LYS A 20 2.11 -12.43 12.12
C LYS A 20 1.79 -13.11 10.80
N VAL A 21 1.46 -12.31 9.79
CA VAL A 21 1.24 -12.79 8.42
C VAL A 21 2.54 -12.69 7.63
N ASP A 22 2.99 -13.81 7.09
CA ASP A 22 4.16 -13.87 6.22
C ASP A 22 3.88 -13.25 4.85
N LYS A 23 4.94 -12.78 4.20
CA LYS A 23 4.82 -12.21 2.86
C LYS A 23 4.59 -13.34 1.86
N GLN A 24 3.51 -13.24 1.10
CA GLN A 24 3.29 -14.13 -0.04
C GLN A 24 4.39 -13.96 -1.09
N ASP A 25 4.81 -15.07 -1.69
CA ASP A 25 5.71 -15.07 -2.83
C ASP A 25 5.05 -14.43 -4.06
N LYS A 26 5.75 -13.47 -4.66
CA LYS A 26 5.27 -12.71 -5.82
C LYS A 26 6.37 -12.59 -6.85
N LYS A 27 6.00 -12.64 -8.12
CA LYS A 27 6.91 -12.36 -9.24
C LYS A 27 7.56 -10.99 -9.06
N LYS A 28 8.86 -10.92 -9.31
CA LYS A 28 9.62 -9.66 -9.23
C LYS A 28 9.02 -8.65 -10.21
N LYS A 29 8.73 -7.45 -9.71
CA LYS A 29 8.35 -6.33 -10.59
C LYS A 29 9.56 -5.96 -11.45
N PRO A 30 9.38 -5.69 -12.76
CA PRO A 30 10.46 -5.18 -13.58
C PRO A 30 10.94 -3.84 -13.01
N ARG A 31 12.19 -3.48 -13.29
CA ARG A 31 12.83 -2.24 -12.81
C ARG A 31 13.22 -1.34 -13.98
N GLY A 32 13.52 -0.08 -13.68
CA GLY A 32 14.00 0.90 -14.65
C GLY A 32 13.02 1.17 -15.81
N ARG A 33 13.54 1.14 -17.03
CA ARG A 33 12.79 1.47 -18.26
C ARG A 33 11.57 0.57 -18.48
N ALA A 34 11.70 -0.73 -18.19
CA ALA A 34 10.60 -1.68 -18.35
C ALA A 34 9.41 -1.35 -17.42
N TYR A 35 9.69 -0.93 -16.19
CA TYR A 35 8.65 -0.49 -15.25
C TYR A 35 7.98 0.81 -15.72
N LYS A 36 8.76 1.80 -16.16
CA LYS A 36 8.23 3.07 -16.70
C LYS A 36 7.31 2.83 -17.91
N ARG A 37 7.69 1.92 -18.83
CA ARG A 37 6.85 1.53 -19.98
C ARG A 37 5.51 0.92 -19.53
N MET A 38 5.54 -0.01 -18.57
CA MET A 38 4.32 -0.61 -18.02
C MET A 38 3.40 0.45 -17.39
N GLN A 39 3.97 1.38 -16.61
CA GLN A 39 3.19 2.45 -15.98
C GLN A 39 2.57 3.41 -17.00
N TYR A 40 3.31 3.82 -18.04
CA TYR A 40 2.81 4.69 -19.09
C TYR A 40 1.65 4.04 -19.83
N ASN A 41 1.85 2.81 -20.31
CA ASN A 41 0.82 2.08 -21.03
C ASN A 41 -0.46 1.98 -20.20
N ARG A 42 -0.35 1.61 -18.92
CA ARG A 42 -1.49 1.46 -17.99
C ARG A 42 -2.23 2.76 -17.70
N ARG A 43 -1.53 3.91 -17.69
CA ARG A 43 -2.12 5.21 -17.32
C ARG A 43 -2.72 5.98 -18.49
N PHE A 44 -2.14 5.83 -19.67
CA PHE A 44 -2.43 6.71 -20.82
C PHE A 44 -2.91 5.96 -22.06
N VAL A 45 -2.39 4.76 -22.33
CA VAL A 45 -2.70 4.04 -23.59
C VAL A 45 -3.90 3.11 -23.42
N THR A 46 -3.94 2.34 -22.33
CA THR A 46 -5.03 1.36 -22.09
C THR A 46 -6.19 1.92 -21.27
N ALA A 47 -6.03 3.08 -20.62
CA ALA A 47 -7.07 3.66 -19.80
C ALA A 47 -8.06 4.44 -20.69
N VAL A 48 -9.22 3.84 -20.98
CA VAL A 48 -10.35 4.56 -21.60
C VAL A 48 -10.98 5.47 -20.53
N VAL A 49 -11.04 6.77 -20.80
CA VAL A 49 -11.74 7.72 -19.93
C VAL A 49 -13.23 7.62 -20.25
N GLY A 50 -13.95 6.80 -19.48
CA GLY A 50 -15.42 6.79 -19.52
C GLY A 50 -16.01 8.13 -19.05
N PHE A 51 -17.31 8.32 -19.25
CA PHE A 51 -18.02 9.49 -18.76
C PHE A 51 -18.00 9.56 -17.22
N GLY A 52 -17.80 10.77 -16.67
CA GLY A 52 -17.74 11.01 -15.23
C GLY A 52 -16.33 11.10 -14.64
N LYS A 53 -16.23 11.11 -13.30
CA LYS A 53 -14.96 11.32 -12.60
C LYS A 53 -14.04 10.11 -12.75
N LYS A 54 -12.81 10.33 -13.22
CA LYS A 54 -11.79 9.29 -13.38
C LYS A 54 -11.53 8.57 -12.04
N ARG A 55 -11.75 7.26 -12.00
CA ARG A 55 -11.44 6.45 -10.82
C ARG A 55 -9.94 6.33 -10.59
N GLY A 56 -9.55 6.31 -9.31
CA GLY A 56 -8.16 6.17 -8.88
C GLY A 56 -7.62 4.76 -9.10
N PRO A 57 -6.28 4.60 -9.25
CA PRO A 57 -5.64 3.32 -9.58
C PRO A 57 -5.73 2.24 -8.48
N ASN A 58 -6.12 2.60 -7.25
CA ASN A 58 -6.33 1.68 -6.14
C ASN A 58 -7.71 1.89 -5.50
N SER A 59 -8.70 2.23 -6.32
CA SER A 59 -10.10 2.35 -5.88
C SER A 59 -10.68 0.96 -5.74
N SER A 60 -10.73 0.41 -4.53
CA SER A 60 -11.58 -0.74 -4.23
C SER A 60 -13.03 -0.26 -4.16
N GLU A 61 -13.92 -0.89 -4.91
CA GLU A 61 -15.34 -0.82 -4.57
C GLU A 61 -15.55 -1.55 -3.25
N LYS A 62 -16.43 -1.01 -2.43
CA LYS A 62 -16.81 -1.61 -1.16
C LYS A 62 -17.77 -2.76 -1.40
#